data_AF-A0A137SRP4-F1
#
_entry.id   AF-A0A137SRP4-F1
#
_cell.length_a   1.000
_cell.length_b   1.000
_cell.length_c   1.000
_cell.angle_alpha   90.00
_cell.angle_beta   90.00
_cell.angle_gamma   90.00
#
_symmetry.space_group_name_H-M   'P 1'
#
loop_
_entity.id
_entity.type
_entity.pdbx_description
1 polymer ?
#
loop_
_entity_poly.entity_id
_entity_poly.type
_entity_poly.pdbx_seq_one_letter_code
_entity_poly.pdbx_strand_id
1 'polypeptide(L)'
;AKYEKEEKKIRFLQKSDVMKLMAMRMNDREAEQARQMFVFSCFTGLAISDMENLQYRHIQTAADRQRYIRKERQKTKVEFIVPLHPIAEAVISHCRNEQARNEEQQTVKEKGDSLVFQPHCSRSVMGKILNIVGKACGIRQRLSYHCLRHRKFRKYQLTNRLV
;
A
#
# COMPACT_ATOMS: atom_id res chain seq x y z
N ALA A 1 38.93 15.06 4.40
CA ALA A 1 37.67 15.69 3.93
C ALA A 1 36.67 15.72 5.08
N LYS A 2 36.19 16.91 5.48
CA LYS A 2 35.11 17.04 6.47
C LYS A 2 33.79 16.71 5.76
N TYR A 3 33.11 15.65 6.18
CA TYR A 3 31.79 15.31 5.68
C TYR A 3 30.78 16.27 6.32
N GLU A 4 30.47 17.37 5.66
CA GLU A 4 29.31 18.19 6.02
C GLU A 4 28.04 17.42 5.65
N LYS A 5 27.36 16.91 6.66
CA LYS A 5 26.05 16.28 6.51
C LYS A 5 25.05 17.42 6.34
N GLU A 6 24.72 17.76 5.09
CA GLU A 6 23.64 18.71 4.82
C GLU A 6 22.38 18.27 5.58
N GLU A 7 21.89 19.13 6.48
CA GLU A 7 20.61 18.93 7.15
C GLU A 7 19.47 19.05 6.14
N LYS A 8 19.17 17.95 5.44
CA LYS A 8 17.99 17.87 4.59
C LYS A 8 16.76 17.94 5.48
N LYS A 9 16.03 19.07 5.43
CA LYS A 9 14.69 19.21 6.04
C LYS A 9 13.82 18.02 5.62
N ILE A 10 13.64 17.05 6.52
CA ILE A 10 12.77 15.89 6.29
C ILE A 10 11.33 16.40 6.33
N ARG A 11 10.78 16.74 5.17
CA ARG A 11 9.36 17.08 5.04
C ARG A 11 8.56 15.78 5.07
N PHE A 12 7.66 15.67 6.05
CA PHE A 12 6.79 14.50 6.20
C PHE A 12 5.69 14.52 5.14
N LEU A 13 5.26 13.33 4.71
CA LEU A 13 4.10 13.17 3.83
C LEU A 13 2.85 13.75 4.51
N GLN A 14 2.20 14.72 3.86
CA GLN A 14 0.99 15.36 4.37
C GLN A 14 -0.26 14.62 3.89
N LYS A 15 -1.40 14.84 4.56
CA LYS A 15 -2.71 14.34 4.10
C LYS A 15 -3.01 14.78 2.66
N SER A 16 -2.67 16.03 2.32
CA SER A 16 -2.82 16.56 0.96
C SER A 16 -2.04 15.78 -0.08
N ASP A 17 -0.87 15.24 0.27
CA ASP A 17 -0.03 14.48 -0.66
C ASP A 17 -0.64 13.10 -0.93
N VAL A 18 -1.20 12.45 0.11
CA VAL A 18 -1.97 11.20 -0.04
C VAL A 18 -3.21 11.43 -0.91
N MET A 19 -3.93 12.55 -0.71
CA MET A 19 -5.09 12.90 -1.53
C MET A 19 -4.73 13.09 -3.01
N LYS A 20 -3.60 13.74 -3.31
CA LYS A 20 -3.10 13.85 -4.70
C LYS A 20 -2.80 12.50 -5.33
N LEU A 21 -2.16 11.60 -4.58
CA LEU A 21 -1.90 10.24 -5.04
C LEU A 21 -3.18 9.44 -5.25
N MET A 22 -4.22 9.67 -4.44
CA MET A 22 -5.51 9.01 -4.62
C MET A 22 -6.28 9.53 -5.84
N ALA A 23 -6.21 10.83 -6.11
CA ALA A 23 -6.95 11.48 -7.21
C ALA A 23 -6.39 11.16 -8.60
N MET A 24 -5.07 10.95 -8.72
CA MET A 24 -4.44 10.64 -9.99
C MET A 24 -4.54 9.15 -10.32
N ARG A 25 -4.89 8.82 -11.57
CA ARG A 25 -4.77 7.47 -12.14
C ARG A 25 -3.53 7.38 -13.01
N MET A 26 -2.83 6.25 -12.98
CA MET A 26 -1.70 5.99 -13.86
C MET A 26 -2.14 5.11 -15.02
N ASN A 27 -1.70 5.46 -16.23
CA ASN A 27 -1.96 4.64 -17.42
C ASN A 27 -1.03 3.42 -17.48
N ASP A 28 0.18 3.55 -16.93
CA ASP A 28 1.13 2.45 -16.82
C ASP A 28 0.74 1.51 -15.67
N ARG A 29 0.72 0.21 -15.96
CA ARG A 29 0.27 -0.84 -15.02
C ARG A 29 1.14 -0.91 -13.77
N GLU A 30 2.46 -0.81 -13.91
CA GLU A 30 3.37 -0.88 -12.79
C GLU A 30 3.30 0.39 -11.93
N ALA A 31 3.15 1.56 -12.56
CA ALA A 31 2.93 2.84 -11.89
C ALA A 31 1.61 2.86 -11.12
N GLU A 32 0.53 2.35 -11.70
CA GLU A 32 -0.77 2.25 -11.04
C GLU A 32 -0.68 1.30 -9.85
N GLN A 33 -0.01 0.16 -10.01
CA GLN A 33 0.21 -0.76 -8.90
C GLN A 33 1.05 -0.12 -7.79
N ALA A 34 2.15 0.57 -8.12
CA ALA A 34 2.99 1.26 -7.14
C ALA A 34 2.18 2.29 -6.34
N ARG A 35 1.31 3.04 -7.02
CA ARG A 35 0.39 4.01 -6.43
C ARG A 35 -0.60 3.32 -5.47
N GLN A 36 -1.28 2.28 -5.94
CA GLN A 36 -2.27 1.52 -5.17
C GLN A 36 -1.65 0.87 -3.93
N MET A 37 -0.49 0.22 -4.06
CA MET A 37 0.26 -0.36 -2.93
C MET A 37 0.66 0.70 -1.91
N PHE A 38 1.11 1.86 -2.36
CA PHE A 38 1.48 2.94 -1.46
C PHE A 38 0.26 3.51 -0.72
N VAL A 39 -0.83 3.81 -1.42
CA VAL A 39 -2.10 4.25 -0.80
C VAL A 39 -2.60 3.20 0.20
N PHE A 40 -2.61 1.92 -0.16
CA PHE A 40 -3.00 0.85 0.74
C PHE A 40 -2.13 0.81 2.01
N SER A 41 -0.81 0.99 1.88
CA SER A 41 0.08 1.10 3.04
C SER A 41 -0.23 2.33 3.91
N CYS A 42 -0.71 3.43 3.31
CA CYS A 42 -1.18 4.63 4.02
C CYS A 42 -2.50 4.41 4.77
N PHE A 43 -3.24 3.33 4.55
CA PHE A 43 -4.50 3.06 5.25
C PHE A 43 -4.47 1.80 6.11
N THR A 44 -3.44 0.96 5.96
CA THR A 44 -3.27 -0.28 6.73
C THR A 44 -2.02 -0.30 7.60
N GLY A 45 -1.05 0.58 7.32
CA GLY A 45 0.22 0.63 8.04
C GLY A 45 1.11 -0.61 7.85
N LEU A 46 0.82 -1.43 6.83
CA LEU A 46 1.55 -2.65 6.54
C LEU A 46 2.93 -2.38 5.95
N ALA A 47 3.85 -3.30 6.24
CA ALA A 47 5.14 -3.33 5.56
C ALA A 47 4.98 -3.78 4.11
N ILE A 48 5.84 -3.28 3.20
CA ILE A 48 5.92 -3.79 1.83
C ILE A 48 6.06 -5.32 1.80
N SER A 49 6.91 -5.86 2.67
CA SER A 49 7.11 -7.31 2.84
C SER A 49 5.82 -8.06 3.18
N ASP A 50 4.98 -7.47 4.05
CA ASP A 50 3.71 -8.08 4.42
C ASP A 50 2.68 -7.98 3.30
N MET A 51 2.68 -6.87 2.54
CA MET A 51 1.79 -6.62 1.39
C MET A 51 2.09 -7.51 0.19
N GLU A 52 3.36 -7.74 -0.12
CA GLU A 52 3.77 -8.62 -1.24
C GLU A 52 3.31 -10.06 -1.09
N ASN A 53 3.13 -10.50 0.15
CA ASN A 53 2.65 -11.83 0.49
C ASN A 53 1.21 -11.80 1.02
N LEU A 54 0.48 -10.70 0.76
CA LEU A 54 -0.93 -10.59 1.14
C LEU A 54 -1.77 -11.32 0.08
N GLN A 55 -2.65 -12.20 0.55
CA GLN A 55 -3.54 -13.02 -0.27
C GLN A 55 -4.97 -12.73 0.13
N TYR A 56 -5.94 -13.02 -0.74
CA TYR A 56 -7.34 -12.78 -0.42
C TYR A 56 -7.84 -13.59 0.77
N ARG A 57 -7.29 -14.80 1.02
CA ARG A 57 -7.59 -15.59 2.22
C ARG A 57 -7.22 -14.92 3.55
N HIS A 58 -6.26 -13.98 3.54
CA HIS A 58 -5.90 -13.22 4.74
C HIS A 58 -6.92 -12.13 5.06
N ILE A 59 -7.88 -11.87 4.17
CA ILE A 59 -8.92 -10.88 4.36
C ILE A 59 -10.20 -11.58 4.80
N GLN A 60 -10.65 -11.25 5.99
CA GLN A 60 -11.80 -11.88 6.64
C GLN A 60 -12.86 -10.82 6.94
N THR A 61 -14.08 -11.28 7.19
CA THR A 61 -15.22 -10.45 7.55
C THR A 61 -15.71 -10.89 8.93
N ALA A 62 -15.76 -9.97 9.88
CA ALA A 62 -16.33 -10.23 11.21
C ALA A 62 -17.86 -10.29 11.15
N ALA A 63 -18.49 -10.74 12.24
CA ALA A 63 -19.94 -10.88 12.34
C ALA A 63 -20.69 -9.55 12.16
N ASP A 64 -20.07 -8.44 12.52
CA ASP A 64 -20.55 -7.06 12.33
C ASP A 64 -20.37 -6.52 10.90
N ARG A 65 -19.95 -7.37 9.96
CA ARG A 65 -19.60 -7.03 8.56
C ARG A 65 -18.34 -6.18 8.40
N GLN A 66 -17.61 -5.86 9.46
CA GLN A 66 -16.33 -5.17 9.36
C GLN A 66 -15.27 -6.14 8.80
N ARG A 67 -14.63 -5.76 7.69
CA ARG A 67 -13.52 -6.55 7.17
C ARG A 67 -12.21 -6.20 7.87
N TYR A 68 -11.33 -7.18 7.95
CA TYR A 68 -10.00 -7.04 8.53
C TYR A 68 -8.99 -7.95 7.83
N ILE A 69 -7.72 -7.61 7.95
CA ILE A 69 -6.59 -8.45 7.56
C ILE A 69 -6.11 -9.21 8.79
N ARG A 70 -6.05 -10.54 8.72
CA ARG A 70 -5.39 -11.38 9.71
C ARG A 70 -4.29 -12.18 9.02
N LYS A 71 -3.05 -11.96 9.47
CA LYS A 71 -1.87 -12.60 8.87
C LYS A 71 -0.70 -12.58 9.85
N GLU A 72 0.23 -13.51 9.68
CA GLU A 72 1.53 -13.45 10.32
C GLU A 72 2.46 -12.41 9.68
N ARG A 73 3.17 -11.62 10.49
CA ARG A 73 4.23 -10.71 10.03
C ARG A 73 5.37 -11.51 9.42
N GLN A 74 5.83 -11.11 8.24
CA GLN A 74 6.91 -11.83 7.56
C GLN A 74 8.21 -11.85 8.37
N LYS A 75 8.55 -10.74 9.03
CA LYS A 75 9.84 -10.58 9.74
C LYS A 75 9.83 -11.23 11.12
N THR A 76 8.81 -10.97 11.92
CA THR A 76 8.79 -11.35 13.34
C THR A 76 8.00 -12.61 13.61
N LYS A 77 7.25 -13.13 12.62
CA LYS A 77 6.39 -14.30 12.77
C LYS A 77 5.26 -14.12 13.80
N VAL A 78 4.96 -12.87 14.15
CA VAL A 78 3.87 -12.51 15.07
C VAL A 78 2.61 -12.22 14.26
N GLU A 79 1.49 -12.80 14.66
CA GLU A 79 0.19 -12.51 14.07
C GLU A 79 -0.20 -11.04 14.26
N PHE A 80 -0.83 -10.45 13.24
CA PHE A 80 -1.46 -9.15 13.33
C PHE A 80 -2.88 -9.19 12.79
N ILE A 81 -3.72 -8.36 13.38
CA ILE A 81 -5.08 -8.09 12.94
C ILE A 81 -5.18 -6.59 12.64
N VAL A 82 -5.61 -6.23 11.44
CA VAL A 82 -5.76 -4.83 10.99
C VAL A 82 -7.16 -4.67 10.39
N PRO A 83 -8.06 -3.90 11.04
CA PRO A 83 -9.33 -3.51 10.43
C PRO A 83 -9.11 -2.77 9.12
N LEU A 84 -9.92 -3.07 8.11
CA LEU A 84 -9.82 -2.42 6.80
C LEU A 84 -10.59 -1.11 6.78
N HIS A 85 -9.88 -0.04 6.42
CA HIS A 85 -10.49 1.24 6.09
C HIS A 85 -11.19 1.16 4.72
N PRO A 86 -12.32 1.84 4.47
CA PRO A 86 -13.03 1.79 3.18
C PRO A 86 -12.14 2.06 1.96
N ILE A 87 -11.18 2.98 2.08
CA ILE A 87 -10.19 3.24 1.02
C ILE A 87 -9.32 2.01 0.75
N ALA A 88 -8.85 1.31 1.79
CA ALA A 88 -8.06 0.09 1.62
C ALA A 88 -8.91 -1.04 0.99
N GLU A 89 -10.18 -1.14 1.33
CA GLU A 89 -11.11 -2.08 0.68
C GLU A 89 -11.30 -1.76 -0.80
N ALA A 90 -11.43 -0.49 -1.16
CA ALA A 90 -11.53 -0.04 -2.55
C ALA A 90 -10.27 -0.43 -3.35
N VAL A 91 -9.07 -0.30 -2.76
CA VAL A 91 -7.82 -0.78 -3.39
C VAL A 91 -7.87 -2.29 -3.62
N ILE A 92 -8.28 -3.07 -2.62
CA ILE A 92 -8.39 -4.53 -2.75
C ILE A 92 -9.38 -4.91 -3.87
N SER A 93 -10.53 -4.24 -3.92
CA SER A 93 -11.53 -4.49 -4.96
C SER A 93 -11.01 -4.12 -6.35
N HIS A 94 -10.29 -3.00 -6.47
CA HIS A 94 -9.65 -2.61 -7.72
C HIS A 94 -8.66 -3.68 -8.20
N CYS A 95 -7.75 -4.12 -7.33
CA CYS A 95 -6.79 -5.17 -7.66
C CYS A 95 -7.47 -6.47 -8.09
N ARG A 96 -8.56 -6.87 -7.42
CA ARG A 96 -9.32 -8.07 -7.78
C ARG A 96 -9.98 -7.96 -9.15
N ASN A 97 -10.56 -6.81 -9.46
CA ASN A 97 -11.21 -6.58 -10.76
C ASN A 97 -10.18 -6.55 -11.90
N GLU A 98 -9.03 -5.91 -11.69
CA GLU A 98 -7.94 -5.91 -12.67
C GLU A 98 -7.38 -7.32 -12.88
N GLN A 99 -7.29 -8.14 -11.84
CA GLN A 99 -6.89 -9.55 -11.99
C GLN A 99 -7.92 -10.35 -12.78
N ALA A 100 -9.21 -10.21 -12.47
CA ALA A 100 -10.28 -10.91 -13.19
C ALA A 100 -10.31 -10.56 -14.70
N ARG A 101 -10.02 -9.30 -15.05
CA ARG A 101 -9.89 -8.86 -16.46
C ARG A 101 -8.69 -9.50 -17.18
N ASN A 102 -7.63 -9.80 -16.44
CA ASN A 102 -6.42 -10.42 -16.99
C ASN A 102 -6.45 -11.96 -16.94
N GLU A 103 -7.31 -12.55 -16.11
CA GLU A 103 -7.48 -14.00 -15.91
C GLU A 103 -8.22 -14.71 -17.05
N GLU A 104 -8.73 -14.00 -18.07
CA GLU A 104 -9.12 -14.61 -19.35
C GLU A 104 -7.95 -15.33 -20.06
N GLN A 105 -6.71 -15.23 -19.55
CA GLN A 105 -5.52 -15.85 -20.13
C GLN A 105 -4.70 -16.79 -19.23
N GLN A 106 -5.07 -17.10 -17.96
CA GLN A 106 -4.26 -18.05 -17.17
C GLN A 106 -4.97 -18.78 -16.02
N THR A 107 -4.42 -19.96 -15.71
CA THR A 107 -5.01 -21.13 -15.04
C THR A 107 -5.60 -20.94 -13.64
N VAL A 108 -6.56 -21.82 -13.33
CA VAL A 108 -7.33 -21.99 -12.09
C VAL A 108 -6.44 -22.04 -10.84
N LYS A 109 -6.20 -20.88 -10.21
CA LYS A 109 -5.80 -20.84 -8.79
C LYS A 109 -7.06 -20.79 -7.94
N GLU A 110 -7.07 -21.50 -6.82
CA GLU A 110 -8.17 -21.43 -5.86
C GLU A 110 -8.41 -19.96 -5.46
N LYS A 111 -9.68 -19.53 -5.41
CA LYS A 111 -10.11 -18.12 -5.25
C LYS A 111 -9.52 -17.39 -4.03
N GLY A 112 -8.90 -18.10 -3.08
CA GLY A 112 -8.28 -17.56 -1.86
C GLY A 112 -6.76 -17.40 -1.89
N ASP A 113 -6.05 -18.13 -2.76
CA ASP A 113 -4.58 -18.23 -2.74
C ASP A 113 -3.87 -17.19 -3.62
N SER A 114 -4.62 -16.49 -4.46
CA SER A 114 -4.11 -15.38 -5.26
C SER A 114 -3.66 -14.22 -4.39
N LEU A 115 -2.53 -13.63 -4.78
CA LEU A 115 -1.98 -12.42 -4.16
C LEU A 115 -2.88 -11.22 -4.44
N VAL A 116 -3.11 -10.38 -3.43
CA VAL A 116 -3.81 -9.10 -3.60
C VAL A 116 -3.01 -8.18 -4.53
N PHE A 117 -1.68 -8.16 -4.39
CA PHE A 117 -0.78 -7.38 -5.24
C PHE A 117 0.13 -8.35 -6.02
N GLN A 118 -0.09 -8.49 -7.33
CA GLN A 118 0.73 -9.37 -8.17
C GLN A 118 2.11 -8.75 -8.42
N PRO A 119 3.22 -9.45 -8.14
CA PRO A 119 4.55 -8.91 -8.42
C PRO A 119 4.75 -8.77 -9.94
N HIS A 120 4.99 -7.54 -10.41
CA HIS A 120 5.37 -7.26 -11.81
C HIS A 120 6.86 -6.93 -11.94
N CYS A 121 7.46 -6.36 -10.89
CA CYS A 121 8.87 -6.02 -10.85
C CYS A 121 9.45 -6.17 -9.43
N SER A 122 10.78 -6.04 -9.31
CA SER A 122 11.46 -6.12 -8.01
C SER A 122 11.10 -4.95 -7.09
N ARG A 123 11.26 -5.13 -5.77
CA ARG A 123 11.10 -4.05 -4.75
C ARG A 123 11.84 -2.76 -5.09
N SER A 124 13.06 -2.88 -5.61
CA SER A 124 13.89 -1.73 -5.96
C SER A 124 13.28 -0.95 -7.12
N VAL A 125 12.81 -1.66 -8.16
CA VAL A 125 12.13 -1.08 -9.31
C VAL A 125 10.81 -0.45 -8.88
N MET A 126 9.98 -1.17 -8.13
CA MET A 126 8.72 -0.66 -7.56
C MET A 126 8.93 0.62 -6.74
N GLY A 127 10.01 0.68 -5.95
CA GLY A 127 10.40 1.88 -5.20
C GLY A 127 10.81 3.07 -6.10
N LYS A 128 11.46 2.82 -7.24
CA LYS A 128 11.79 3.86 -8.23
C LYS A 128 10.53 4.38 -8.91
N ILE A 129 9.64 3.47 -9.34
CA ILE A 129 8.36 3.79 -9.96
C ILE A 129 7.51 4.65 -9.01
N LEU A 130 7.40 4.26 -7.74
CA LEU A 130 6.69 5.06 -6.73
C LEU A 130 7.25 6.49 -6.62
N ASN A 131 8.56 6.66 -6.75
CA ASN A 131 9.16 8.00 -6.74
C ASN A 131 8.84 8.82 -7.99
N ILE A 132 8.76 8.17 -9.16
CA ILE A 132 8.31 8.81 -10.41
C ILE A 132 6.85 9.24 -10.27
N VAL A 133 5.98 8.34 -9.78
CA VAL A 133 4.58 8.62 -9.48
C VAL A 133 4.44 9.81 -8.51
N GLY A 134 5.21 9.82 -7.42
CA GLY A 134 5.20 10.93 -6.47
C GLY A 134 5.53 12.27 -7.13
N LYS A 135 6.60 12.30 -7.96
CA LYS A 135 6.98 13.50 -8.71
C LYS A 135 5.91 13.96 -9.68
N ALA A 136 5.26 13.02 -10.40
CA ALA A 136 4.15 13.32 -11.30
C ALA A 136 2.95 13.93 -10.56
N CYS A 137 2.69 13.50 -9.33
CA CYS A 137 1.69 14.10 -8.44
C CYS A 137 2.14 15.42 -7.78
N GLY A 138 3.29 15.98 -8.16
CA GLY A 138 3.84 17.21 -7.57
C GLY A 138 4.39 17.05 -6.16
N ILE A 139 4.66 15.81 -5.72
CA ILE A 139 5.28 15.51 -4.42
C ILE A 139 6.79 15.59 -4.60
N ARG A 140 7.39 16.64 -4.00
CA ARG A 140 8.84 16.90 -4.14
C ARG A 140 9.71 15.96 -3.30
N GLN A 141 9.12 15.26 -2.33
CA GLN A 141 9.84 14.36 -1.43
C GLN A 141 9.98 12.97 -2.04
N ARG A 142 11.09 12.30 -1.69
CA ARG A 142 11.26 10.88 -1.98
C ARG A 142 10.21 10.07 -1.21
N LEU A 143 9.36 9.37 -1.93
CA LEU A 143 8.41 8.42 -1.36
C LEU A 143 9.11 7.10 -1.05
N SER A 144 8.80 6.55 0.12
CA SER A 144 9.18 5.19 0.49
C SER A 144 8.11 4.58 1.39
N TYR A 145 8.01 3.25 1.38
CA TYR A 145 7.11 2.50 2.26
C TYR A 145 7.46 2.64 3.76
N HIS A 146 8.61 3.23 4.09
CA HIS A 146 9.00 3.56 5.47
C HIS A 146 8.51 4.95 5.91
N CYS A 147 8.13 5.84 4.98
CA CYS A 147 7.68 7.21 5.28
C CYS A 147 6.42 7.26 6.17
N LEU A 148 5.67 6.16 6.26
CA LEU A 148 4.36 6.09 6.92
C LEU A 148 4.43 5.52 8.35
N ARG A 149 5.56 4.94 8.77
CA ARG A 149 5.71 4.34 10.10
C ARG A 149 6.17 5.33 11.18
N HIS A 150 6.21 6.61 10.90
CA HIS A 150 6.50 7.62 11.92
C HIS A 150 5.25 7.95 12.76
N ARG A 151 5.46 8.04 14.08
CA ARG A 151 4.47 8.11 15.18
C ARG A 151 3.26 9.04 14.95
N LYS A 152 3.40 10.11 14.14
CA LYS A 152 2.31 11.06 13.86
C LYS A 152 1.23 10.48 12.95
N PHE A 153 1.57 9.77 11.88
CA PHE A 153 0.57 9.24 10.94
C PHE A 153 -0.25 8.09 11.56
N ARG A 154 0.40 7.23 12.36
CA ARG A 154 -0.29 6.21 13.18
C ARG A 154 -1.19 6.81 14.25
N LYS A 155 -0.79 7.94 14.87
CA LYS A 155 -1.67 8.66 15.82
C LYS A 155 -2.96 9.06 15.11
N TYR A 156 -2.89 9.66 13.92
CA TYR A 156 -4.07 10.04 13.13
C TYR A 156 -4.89 8.84 12.57
N GLN A 157 -4.28 7.69 12.27
CA GLN A 157 -5.03 6.48 11.90
C GLN A 157 -5.76 5.82 13.09
N LEU A 158 -5.15 5.85 14.29
CA LEU A 158 -5.80 5.35 15.51
C LEU A 158 -6.84 6.34 16.08
N THR A 159 -6.70 7.64 15.81
CA THR A 159 -7.63 8.65 16.35
C THR A 159 -8.67 9.16 15.36
N ASN A 160 -8.50 9.01 14.04
CA ASN A 160 -9.54 9.41 13.10
C ASN A 160 -10.49 8.24 12.84
N ARG A 161 -11.64 8.30 13.54
CA ARG A 161 -12.92 8.23 12.83
C ARG A 161 -12.79 9.17 11.62
N LEU A 162 -12.50 8.63 10.44
CA LEU A 162 -12.83 9.31 9.20
C LEU A 162 -14.34 9.09 8.97
N VAL A 163 -15.12 9.77 9.81
CA VAL A 163 -16.54 10.10 9.63
C VAL A 163 -16.60 11.62 9.80
#